data_AF-A0A097ESE5-F1
#
_entry.id   AF-A0A097ESE5-F1
#
_cell.length_a   1.000
_cell.length_b   1.000
_cell.length_c   1.000
_cell.angle_alpha   90.00
_cell.angle_beta   90.00
_cell.angle_gamma   90.00
#
_symmetry.space_group_name_H-M   'P 1'
#
loop_
_entity.id
_entity.type
_entity.pdbx_description
1 polymer ?
#
loop_
_entity_poly.entity_id
_entity_poly.type
_entity_poly.pdbx_seq_one_letter_code
_entity_poly.pdbx_strand_id
1 'polypeptide(L)' 'MILKGPTSYGYANELWSTYRVSEVIRNEFEVTFHQDYVGVLLHQLGFSYQKPKRRALERNESSIKTWKTETWMDIKKSPE' A
#
# COMPACT_ATOMS: atom_id res chain seq x y z
N MET A 1 13.08 7.53 6.73
CA MET A 1 13.14 6.09 7.00
C MET A 1 11.95 5.35 6.37
N ILE A 2 10.80 5.27 7.04
CA ILE A 2 9.65 4.41 6.64
C ILE A 2 8.99 4.79 5.30
N LEU A 3 9.00 6.08 4.93
CA LEU A 3 8.42 6.58 3.67
C LEU A 3 9.17 6.14 2.42
N LYS A 4 10.42 5.67 2.54
CA LYS A 4 11.18 5.11 1.40
C LYS A 4 10.64 3.75 0.94
N GLY A 5 9.72 3.17 1.70
CA GLY A 5 9.12 1.85 1.42
C GLY A 5 10.02 0.69 1.85
N PRO A 6 9.44 -0.50 2.13
CA PRO A 6 10.21 -1.65 2.59
C PRO A 6 11.22 -2.18 1.57
N THR A 7 10.96 -2.02 0.26
CA THR A 7 11.87 -2.49 -0.78
C THR A 7 13.21 -1.75 -0.76
N SER A 8 13.22 -0.48 -0.36
CA SER A 8 14.46 0.28 -0.12
C SER A 8 15.32 -0.29 1.02
N TYR A 9 14.72 -1.08 1.91
CA TYR A 9 15.39 -1.80 3.01
C TYR A 9 15.70 -3.26 2.66
N GLY A 10 15.53 -3.67 1.40
CA GLY A 10 15.85 -5.03 0.93
C GLY A 10 14.73 -6.06 1.12
N TYR A 11 13.52 -5.64 1.51
CA TYR A 11 12.40 -6.57 1.62
C TYR A 11 11.78 -6.88 0.26
N ALA A 12 11.29 -8.12 0.11
CA ALA A 12 10.76 -8.62 -1.16
C ALA A 12 9.45 -7.98 -1.66
N ASN A 13 8.76 -7.19 -0.81
CA ASN A 13 7.52 -6.52 -1.18
C ASN A 13 7.34 -5.20 -0.44
N GLU A 14 6.42 -4.38 -0.93
CA GLU A 14 6.07 -3.06 -0.39
C GLU A 14 5.25 -3.09 0.92
N LEU A 15 5.17 -4.24 1.60
CA LEU A 15 4.40 -4.36 2.85
C LEU A 15 5.27 -4.12 4.08
N TRP A 16 4.86 -3.16 4.91
CA TRP A 16 5.39 -3.01 6.26
C TRP A 16 4.67 -3.96 7.23
N SER A 17 5.46 -4.77 7.95
CA SER A 17 5.01 -5.45 9.16
C SER A 17 5.66 -4.80 10.38
N THR A 18 5.04 -4.93 11.55
CA THR A 18 5.61 -4.42 12.82
C THR A 18 7.00 -4.99 13.09
N TYR A 19 7.24 -6.26 12.75
CA TYR A 19 8.56 -6.90 12.80
C TYR A 19 9.59 -6.24 11.87
N ARG A 20 9.23 -5.96 10.61
CA ARG A 20 10.15 -5.28 9.68
C ARG A 20 10.49 -3.88 10.17
N VAL A 21 9.49 -3.17 10.72
CA VAL A 21 9.71 -1.85 11.28
C VAL A 21 10.60 -1.92 12.54
N SER A 22 10.43 -2.92 13.42
CA SER A 22 11.31 -3.08 14.60
C SER A 22 12.76 -3.34 14.21
N GLU A 23 13.00 -4.15 13.17
CA GLU A 23 14.35 -4.42 12.66
C GLU A 23 15.00 -3.16 12.08
N VAL A 24 14.26 -2.36 11.32
CA VAL A 24 14.75 -1.09 10.78
C VAL A 24 15.06 -0.09 11.90
N ILE A 25 14.20 0.02 12.92
CA ILE A 25 14.47 0.88 14.09
C ILE A 25 15.74 0.43 14.81
N ARG A 26 15.92 -0.87 15.02
CA ARG A 26 17.13 -1.42 15.65
C ARG A 26 18.37 -1.10 14.84
N ASN A 27 18.31 -1.21 13.52
CA ASN A 27 19.48 -0.98 12.66
C ASN A 27 19.83 0.51 12.52
N GLU A 28 18.85 1.42 12.47
CA GLU A 28 19.12 2.86 12.31
C GLU A 28 19.36 3.60 13.64
N PHE A 29 18.74 3.15 14.74
CA PHE A 29 18.80 3.85 16.02
C PHE A 29 19.43 3.04 17.16
N GLU A 30 19.82 1.78 16.92
CA GLU A 30 20.38 0.86 17.93
C GLU A 30 19.45 0.63 19.14
N VAL A 31 18.16 0.95 19.00
CA VAL A 31 17.12 0.73 20.01
C VAL A 31 16.29 -0.50 19.66
N THR A 32 16.08 -1.38 20.65
CA THR A 32 15.24 -2.56 20.48
C THR A 32 13.83 -2.29 21.00
N PHE A 33 12.83 -2.43 20.12
CA PHE A 33 11.41 -2.43 20.50
C PHE A 33 10.81 -3.82 20.31
N HIS A 34 9.92 -4.21 21.21
CA HIS A 34 9.07 -5.39 20.98
C HIS A 34 8.07 -5.09 19.85
N GLN A 35 7.83 -6.08 18.97
CA GLN A 35 6.94 -5.93 17.80
C GLN A 35 5.53 -5.42 18.14
N ASP A 36 4.99 -5.82 19.31
CA ASP A 36 3.66 -5.40 19.77
C ASP A 36 3.62 -3.90 20.08
N TYR A 37 4.73 -3.35 20.59
CA TYR A 37 4.84 -1.92 20.90
C TYR A 37 5.02 -1.08 19.64
N VAL A 38 5.67 -1.61 18.61
CA VAL A 38 5.89 -0.89 17.34
C VAL A 38 4.58 -0.51 16.68
N GLY A 39 3.56 -1.36 16.74
CA GLY A 39 2.22 -1.02 16.23
C GLY A 39 1.63 0.20 16.96
N VAL A 40 1.70 0.22 18.29
CA VAL A 40 1.22 1.34 19.11
C VAL A 40 2.00 2.62 18.82
N LEU A 41 3.33 2.54 18.75
CA LEU A 41 4.21 3.66 18.42
C LEU A 41 3.87 4.26 17.04
N LEU A 42 3.69 3.41 16.03
CA LEU A 42 3.32 3.87 14.69
C LEU A 42 1.98 4.61 14.69
N HIS A 43 0.98 4.10 15.42
CA HIS A 43 -0.30 4.77 15.58
C HIS A 43 -0.18 6.13 16.28
N GLN A 44 0.64 6.23 17.33
CA GLN A 44 0.91 7.51 18.02
C GLN A 44 1.60 8.54 17.11
N LEU A 45 2.43 8.06 16.18
CA LEU A 45 3.08 8.87 15.15
C LEU A 45 2.14 9.21 13.97
N GLY A 46 0.87 8.80 14.02
CA GLY A 46 -0.13 9.08 12.99
C GLY A 46 -0.09 8.12 11.78
N PHE A 47 0.73 7.07 11.83
CA PHE A 47 0.69 6.03 10.81
C PHE A 47 -0.52 5.13 11.02
N SER A 48 -1.20 4.83 9.92
CA SER A 48 -2.31 3.87 9.89
C SER A 48 -1.95 2.71 8.98
N TYR A 49 -2.50 1.53 9.29
CA TYR A 49 -2.34 0.34 8.46
C TYR A 49 -2.83 0.59 7.03
N GLN A 50 -1.89 0.54 6.07
CA GLN A 50 -2.20 0.72 4.66
C GLN A 50 -2.50 -0.64 4.01
N LYS A 51 -3.78 -0.85 3.65
CA LYS A 51 -4.15 -2.02 2.85
C LYS A 51 -3.62 -1.84 1.43
N PRO A 52 -2.84 -2.79 0.90
CA PRO A 52 -2.43 -2.75 -0.49
C PRO A 52 -3.68 -2.75 -1.38
N LYS A 53 -3.70 -1.86 -2.39
CA LYS A 53 -4.78 -1.83 -3.38
C LYS A 53 -4.78 -3.15 -4.13
N ARG A 54 -5.84 -3.95 -3.96
CA ARG A 54 -6.05 -5.17 -4.75
C ARG A 54 -6.30 -4.75 -6.20
N ARG A 55 -5.37 -5.09 -7.11
CA ARG A 55 -5.60 -5.05 -8.56
C ARG A 55 -5.87 -6.48 -9.05
N ALA A 56 -6.94 -6.65 -9.83
CA ALA A 56 -7.20 -7.89 -10.53
C ALA A 56 -6.09 -8.12 -11.57
N LEU A 57 -5.65 -9.37 -11.73
CA LEU A 57 -4.62 -9.74 -12.72
C LEU A 57 -5.11 -9.46 -14.16
N GLU A 58 -6.41 -9.63 -14.40
CA GLU A 58 -7.06 -9.39 -15.70
C GLU A 58 -7.27 -7.91 -16.02
N ARG A 59 -6.90 -6.99 -15.11
CA ARG A 59 -7.17 -5.57 -15.25
C ARG A 59 -6.34 -4.97 -16.41
N ASN A 60 -7.00 -4.71 -17.53
CA ASN A 60 -6.43 -4.01 -18.68
C ASN A 60 -6.81 -2.52 -18.66
N GLU A 61 -5.83 -1.62 -18.47
CA GLU A 61 -6.08 -0.18 -18.39
C GLU A 61 -6.61 0.43 -19.69
N SER A 62 -6.18 -0.10 -20.84
CA SER A 62 -6.67 0.32 -22.15
C SER A 62 -8.15 -0.02 -22.30
N SER A 63 -8.54 -1.26 -21.97
CA SER A 63 -9.94 -1.69 -22.03
C SER A 63 -10.83 -0.90 -21.08
N ILE A 64 -10.33 -0.55 -19.88
CA ILE A 64 -11.06 0.31 -18.94
C ILE A 64 -11.24 1.72 -19.49
N LYS A 65 -10.22 2.28 -20.14
CA LYS A 65 -10.28 3.61 -20.73
C LYS A 65 -11.32 3.64 -21.85
N THR A 66 -11.23 2.70 -22.80
CA THR A 66 -12.19 2.54 -23.90
C THR A 66 -13.61 2.36 -23.38
N TRP A 67 -13.82 1.50 -22.37
CA TRP A 67 -15.15 1.29 -21.80
C TRP A 67 -15.74 2.56 -21.17
N LYS A 68 -14.92 3.37 -20.47
CA LYS A 68 -15.39 4.64 -19.87
C LYS A 68 -15.70 5.72 -20.91
N THR A 69 -14.95 5.79 -22.00
CA THR A 69 -15.12 6.85 -23.00
C THR A 69 -16.19 6.53 -24.02
N GLU A 70 -16.28 5.27 -24.45
CA GLU A 70 -17.15 4.87 -25.55
C GLU A 70 -18.37 4.14 -25.01
N THR A 71 -18.18 2.97 -24.40
CA THR A 71 -19.27 2.09 -23.97
C THR A 71 -20.19 2.75 -22.94
N TRP A 72 -19.64 3.46 -21.95
CA TRP A 72 -20.42 4.15 -20.94
C TRP A 72 -21.23 5.32 -21.52
N MET A 73 -20.68 6.07 -22.48
CA MET A 73 -21.41 7.14 -23.15
C MET A 73 -22.54 6.61 -24.02
N ASP A 74 -22.32 5.45 -24.67
CA ASP A 74 -23.32 4.80 -25.52
C ASP A 74 -24.50 4.25 -24.70
N ILE A 75 -24.22 3.58 -23.57
CA ILE A 75 -25.23 3.10 -22.61
C ILE A 75 -26.05 4.27 -22.06
N LYS A 76 -25.41 5.40 -21.75
CA LYS A 76 -26.10 6.59 -21.22
C LYS A 76 -26.96 7.30 -22.28
N LYS A 77 -26.64 7.14 -23.57
CA LYS A 77 -27.36 7.77 -24.69
C LYS A 77 -28.56 6.98 -25.18
N SER A 78 -28.69 5.69 -24.85
CA SER A 78 -29.92 4.94 -25.12
C SER A 78 -31.06 5.45 -24.23
N PRO A 79 -32.13 6.03 -24.80
CA PRO A 79 -33.37 6.26 -24.08
C PRO A 79 -34.19 4.95 -24.05
N GLU A 80 -34.99 4.77 -22.99
CA GLU A 80 -36.23 3.97 -23.10
C GLU A 80 -37.16 4.57 -24.18
#